data_AF-A0A258JD66-F1
#
_entry.id   AF-A0A258JD66-F1
#
_cell.length_a   1.000
_cell.length_b   1.000
_cell.length_c   1.000
_cell.angle_alpha   90.00
_cell.angle_beta   90.00
_cell.angle_gamma   90.00
#
_symmetry.space_group_name_H-M   'P 1'
#
loop_
_entity.id
_entity.type
_entity.pdbx_description
1 polymer ?
#
loop_
_entity_poly.entity_id
_entity_poly.type
_entity_poly.pdbx_seq_one_letter_code
_entity_poly.pdbx_strand_id
1 'polypeptide(L)'
;MKNTKLQAFIPLFYIVWSDDLLTKKEFATLQSFIDSQDWLSEEEKEFLFSKITITNPPSRQDISNWKNKIEQSIQEQPALKSIFEIAVVLSENDAVIQSFLGILGEEAISNFKTKAKSHTVNSHTETSFDVQKITDILDGAQAPIINKVKSVISRPEFKYETSTDINVYRQKVFEWCKILADENLGNMAYPKKYGGGENIADYFSIMETLSYHDLSLVIKFGVQFGLWGMSVQSLGTEKHYVKYLKDIGTLKLPGCFAMTETHHGSNVKGLETTATYNHENQTFTIHTPHEKAQKEYIGNAAVHGQMATVFAKLIIAGQDHGVNAFVVPLRDEKGVVLKGITIGDCGHKMGLNGVDNGTIRFNQVVIPKENMLDRFASVNDKGEFESPIPSDNRRFFTMLGTLVGGRIGIPRSALAAAKSGLTIAIKYSDQRK
;
A
#
# COMPACT_ATOMS: atom_id res chain seq x y z
N MET A 1 -15.41 -53.65 -3.99
CA MET A 1 -16.88 -53.83 -3.87
C MET A 1 -17.34 -54.69 -5.05
N LYS A 2 -18.01 -55.82 -4.79
CA LYS A 2 -18.66 -56.65 -5.84
C LYS A 2 -20.13 -56.28 -6.06
N ASN A 3 -20.78 -55.68 -5.05
CA ASN A 3 -22.15 -55.18 -5.14
C ASN A 3 -22.17 -53.85 -5.91
N THR A 4 -22.83 -53.82 -7.06
CA THR A 4 -22.94 -52.69 -7.99
C THR A 4 -23.71 -51.52 -7.38
N LYS A 5 -24.69 -51.78 -6.52
CA LYS A 5 -25.43 -50.74 -5.80
C LYS A 5 -24.55 -49.90 -4.87
N LEU A 6 -23.61 -50.55 -4.18
CA LEU A 6 -22.64 -49.86 -3.31
C LEU A 6 -21.58 -49.10 -4.11
N GLN A 7 -21.36 -49.46 -5.38
CA GLN A 7 -20.41 -48.74 -6.24
C GLN A 7 -20.94 -47.36 -6.65
N ALA A 8 -22.25 -47.13 -6.60
CA ALA A 8 -22.83 -45.81 -6.85
C ALA A 8 -22.36 -44.72 -5.88
N PHE A 9 -21.90 -45.10 -4.69
CA PHE A 9 -21.38 -44.16 -3.68
C PHE A 9 -19.90 -43.82 -3.88
N ILE A 10 -19.19 -44.49 -4.80
CA ILE A 10 -17.75 -44.25 -5.05
C ILE A 10 -17.45 -42.79 -5.42
N PRO A 11 -18.22 -42.13 -6.31
CA PRO A 11 -18.00 -40.72 -6.60
C PRO A 11 -18.19 -39.82 -5.36
N LEU A 12 -19.21 -40.10 -4.53
CA LEU A 12 -19.44 -39.37 -3.28
C LEU A 12 -18.28 -39.55 -2.31
N PHE A 13 -17.80 -40.77 -2.12
CA PHE A 13 -16.66 -41.06 -1.25
C PHE A 13 -15.37 -40.38 -1.71
N TYR A 14 -15.12 -40.34 -3.02
CA TYR A 14 -13.95 -39.64 -3.52
C TYR A 14 -14.02 -38.13 -3.26
N ILE A 15 -15.16 -37.47 -3.48
CA ILE A 15 -15.30 -36.02 -3.21
C ILE A 15 -15.07 -35.71 -1.73
N VAL A 16 -15.72 -36.49 -0.87
CA VAL A 16 -15.69 -36.29 0.58
C VAL A 16 -14.28 -36.42 1.15
N TRP A 17 -13.43 -37.23 0.51
CA TRP A 17 -12.06 -37.47 0.94
C TRP A 17 -10.99 -36.87 0.02
N SER A 18 -11.36 -36.10 -1.02
CA SER A 18 -10.38 -35.56 -1.98
C SER A 18 -9.41 -34.57 -1.34
N ASP A 19 -9.88 -33.88 -0.30
CA ASP A 19 -9.14 -32.82 0.39
C ASP A 19 -8.61 -33.29 1.76
N ASP A 20 -8.58 -34.62 2.01
CA ASP A 20 -8.13 -35.27 3.25
C ASP A 20 -8.83 -34.78 4.56
N LEU A 21 -9.93 -34.03 4.44
CA LEU A 21 -10.63 -33.41 5.57
C LEU A 21 -12.14 -33.59 5.45
N LEU A 22 -12.71 -34.40 6.35
CA LEU A 22 -14.16 -34.51 6.54
C LEU A 22 -14.59 -33.78 7.82
N THR A 23 -15.39 -32.73 7.70
CA THR A 23 -15.89 -32.00 8.87
C THR A 23 -16.99 -32.79 9.60
N LYS A 24 -17.18 -32.52 10.90
CA LYS A 24 -18.27 -33.13 11.70
C LYS A 24 -19.66 -32.86 11.12
N LYS A 25 -19.85 -31.70 10.47
CA LYS A 25 -21.13 -31.33 9.84
C LYS A 25 -21.38 -32.17 8.59
N GLU A 26 -20.39 -32.28 7.71
CA GLU A 26 -20.46 -33.12 6.51
C GLU A 26 -20.65 -34.60 6.86
N PHE A 27 -19.94 -35.09 7.89
CA PHE A 27 -20.13 -36.45 8.40
C PHE A 27 -21.57 -36.69 8.86
N ALA A 28 -22.16 -35.81 9.67
CA ALA A 28 -23.54 -35.96 10.14
C ALA A 28 -24.55 -35.91 8.98
N THR A 29 -24.31 -35.05 7.99
CA THR A 29 -25.14 -34.97 6.78
C THR A 29 -25.07 -36.27 5.96
N LEU A 30 -23.87 -36.81 5.73
CA LEU A 30 -23.68 -38.07 5.01
C LEU A 30 -24.27 -39.26 5.77
N GLN A 31 -24.16 -39.25 7.10
CA GLN A 31 -24.73 -40.30 7.94
C GLN A 31 -26.26 -40.33 7.80
N SER A 32 -26.91 -39.17 7.99
CA SER A 32 -28.35 -39.02 7.79
C SER A 32 -28.80 -39.37 6.37
N PHE A 33 -27.97 -39.07 5.37
CA PHE A 33 -28.25 -39.44 3.98
C PHE A 33 -28.26 -40.96 3.80
N ILE A 34 -27.21 -41.68 4.25
CA ILE A 34 -27.14 -43.15 4.16
C ILE A 34 -28.29 -43.81 4.96
N ASP A 35 -28.60 -43.28 6.15
CA ASP A 35 -29.72 -43.77 6.97
C ASP A 35 -31.08 -43.65 6.27
N SER A 36 -31.29 -42.58 5.51
CA SER A 36 -32.53 -42.33 4.76
C SER A 36 -32.73 -43.23 3.53
N GLN A 37 -31.77 -44.13 3.22
CA GLN A 37 -31.89 -45.06 2.10
C GLN A 37 -32.64 -46.33 2.52
N ASP A 38 -33.96 -46.32 2.37
CA ASP A 38 -34.83 -47.46 2.74
C ASP A 38 -34.59 -48.73 1.90
N TRP A 39 -33.89 -48.60 0.78
CA TRP A 39 -33.57 -49.69 -0.15
C TRP A 39 -32.22 -50.39 0.15
N LEU A 40 -31.45 -49.88 1.11
CA LEU A 40 -30.23 -50.51 1.60
C LEU A 40 -30.55 -51.39 2.81
N SER A 41 -29.94 -52.57 2.86
CA SER A 41 -29.92 -53.40 4.07
C SER A 41 -29.05 -52.75 5.16
N GLU A 42 -29.28 -53.12 6.42
CA GLU A 42 -28.49 -52.60 7.55
C GLU A 42 -26.99 -52.95 7.41
N GLU A 43 -26.65 -54.13 6.88
CA GLU A 43 -25.27 -54.52 6.58
C GLU A 43 -24.62 -53.63 5.51
N GLU A 44 -25.41 -53.21 4.50
CA GLU A 44 -24.96 -52.29 3.47
C GLU A 44 -24.75 -50.88 4.02
N LYS A 45 -25.64 -50.39 4.90
CA LYS A 45 -25.50 -49.09 5.56
C LYS A 45 -24.27 -49.06 6.46
N GLU A 46 -24.05 -50.08 7.29
CA GLU A 46 -22.84 -50.21 8.12
C GLU A 46 -21.56 -50.18 7.28
N PHE A 47 -21.57 -50.87 6.13
CA PHE A 47 -20.46 -50.83 5.21
C PHE A 47 -20.21 -49.43 4.63
N LEU A 48 -21.26 -48.68 4.25
CA LEU A 48 -21.09 -47.31 3.77
C LEU A 48 -20.61 -46.35 4.87
N PHE A 49 -21.09 -46.51 6.12
CA PHE A 49 -20.60 -45.74 7.27
C PHE A 49 -19.11 -45.96 7.52
N SER A 50 -18.63 -47.19 7.34
CA SER A 50 -17.20 -47.50 7.46
C SER A 50 -16.32 -46.71 6.48
N LYS A 51 -16.88 -46.22 5.37
CA LYS A 51 -16.16 -45.44 4.34
C LYS A 51 -16.17 -43.94 4.57
N ILE A 52 -16.95 -43.44 5.53
CA ILE A 52 -17.02 -42.02 5.89
C ILE A 52 -16.61 -41.76 7.35
N THR A 53 -16.15 -42.78 8.06
CA THR A 53 -15.81 -42.66 9.48
C THR A 53 -14.54 -41.82 9.69
N ILE A 54 -14.66 -40.70 10.39
CA ILE A 54 -13.54 -39.75 10.65
C ILE A 54 -12.39 -40.43 11.43
N THR A 55 -12.70 -41.35 12.34
CA THR A 55 -11.69 -42.05 13.16
C THR A 55 -10.94 -43.14 12.41
N ASN A 56 -11.38 -43.51 11.21
CA ASN A 56 -10.75 -44.51 10.36
C ASN A 56 -10.85 -44.10 8.87
N PRO A 57 -10.09 -43.07 8.45
CA PRO A 57 -10.15 -42.56 7.08
C PRO A 57 -9.71 -43.62 6.06
N PRO A 58 -10.19 -43.55 4.81
CA PRO A 58 -9.76 -44.46 3.75
C PRO A 58 -8.26 -44.31 3.46
N SER A 59 -7.61 -45.40 3.05
CA SER A 59 -6.20 -45.34 2.69
C SER A 59 -6.01 -44.58 1.36
N ARG A 60 -4.79 -44.07 1.11
CA ARG A 60 -4.45 -43.49 -0.21
C ARG A 60 -4.68 -44.46 -1.36
N GLN A 61 -4.53 -45.76 -1.11
CA GLN A 61 -4.80 -46.79 -2.11
C GLN A 61 -6.30 -46.89 -2.40
N ASP A 62 -7.16 -46.78 -1.39
CA ASP A 62 -8.62 -46.77 -1.56
C ASP A 62 -9.09 -45.55 -2.37
N ILE A 63 -8.57 -44.37 -2.03
CA ILE A 63 -8.88 -43.12 -2.75
C ILE A 63 -8.41 -43.21 -4.21
N SER A 64 -7.20 -43.73 -4.45
CA SER A 64 -6.69 -43.94 -5.82
C SER A 64 -7.53 -44.96 -6.59
N ASN A 65 -8.00 -46.02 -5.95
CA ASN A 65 -8.86 -47.02 -6.59
C ASN A 65 -10.23 -46.42 -6.97
N TRP A 66 -10.80 -45.57 -6.11
CA TRP A 66 -12.03 -44.83 -6.41
C TRP A 66 -11.85 -43.88 -7.59
N LYS A 67 -10.76 -43.12 -7.59
CA LYS A 67 -10.39 -42.22 -8.70
C LYS A 67 -10.31 -42.96 -10.03
N ASN A 68 -9.56 -44.06 -10.07
CA ASN A 68 -9.36 -44.84 -11.30
C ASN A 68 -10.70 -45.37 -11.85
N LYS A 69 -11.62 -45.79 -10.98
CA LYS A 69 -12.96 -46.22 -11.40
C LYS A 69 -13.78 -45.09 -12.01
N ILE A 70 -13.74 -43.91 -11.40
CA ILE A 70 -14.43 -42.71 -11.91
C ILE A 70 -13.85 -42.32 -13.28
N GLU A 71 -12.53 -42.30 -13.41
CA GLU A 71 -11.84 -41.99 -14.67
C GLU A 71 -12.16 -43.01 -15.77
N GLN A 72 -12.22 -44.31 -15.43
CA GLN A 72 -12.60 -45.36 -16.37
C GLN A 72 -14.03 -45.17 -16.89
N SER A 73 -15.01 -44.88 -16.03
CA SER A 73 -16.40 -44.62 -16.46
C SER A 73 -16.51 -43.41 -17.39
N ILE A 74 -15.73 -42.35 -17.15
CA ILE A 74 -15.69 -41.16 -18.02
C ILE A 74 -15.04 -41.48 -19.38
N GLN A 75 -13.99 -42.31 -19.40
CA GLN A 75 -13.34 -42.73 -20.64
C GLN A 75 -14.25 -43.60 -21.51
N GLU A 76 -14.99 -44.52 -20.88
CA GLU A 76 -15.93 -45.42 -21.56
C GLU A 76 -17.17 -44.67 -22.07
N GLN A 77 -17.61 -43.61 -21.38
CA GLN A 77 -18.76 -42.80 -21.76
C GLN A 77 -18.45 -41.28 -21.68
N PRO A 78 -17.85 -40.69 -22.73
CA PRO A 78 -17.45 -39.28 -22.73
C PRO A 78 -18.62 -38.28 -22.65
N ALA A 79 -19.85 -38.75 -22.84
CA ALA A 79 -21.06 -37.94 -22.76
C ALA A 79 -21.51 -37.66 -21.31
N LEU A 80 -20.92 -38.31 -20.30
CA LEU A 80 -21.29 -38.12 -18.89
C LEU A 80 -20.99 -36.68 -18.44
N LYS A 81 -22.00 -35.99 -17.92
CA LYS A 81 -21.93 -34.57 -17.52
C LYS A 81 -21.99 -34.33 -16.02
N SER A 82 -22.49 -35.28 -15.24
CA SER A 82 -22.65 -35.15 -13.79
C SER A 82 -22.13 -36.36 -13.00
N ILE A 83 -21.75 -36.13 -11.73
CA ILE A 83 -21.30 -37.20 -10.82
C ILE A 83 -22.40 -38.23 -10.62
N PHE A 84 -23.64 -37.77 -10.69
CA PHE A 84 -24.83 -38.59 -10.73
C PHE A 84 -24.81 -39.60 -11.88
N GLU A 85 -24.54 -39.14 -13.11
CA GLU A 85 -24.48 -40.05 -14.26
C GLU A 85 -23.38 -41.11 -14.09
N ILE A 86 -22.25 -40.76 -13.45
CA ILE A 86 -21.20 -41.73 -13.11
C ILE A 86 -21.69 -42.72 -12.05
N ALA A 87 -22.39 -42.25 -11.00
CA ALA A 87 -22.96 -43.11 -9.96
C ALA A 87 -24.00 -44.10 -10.52
N VAL A 88 -24.81 -43.66 -11.49
CA VAL A 88 -25.80 -44.48 -12.20
C VAL A 88 -25.12 -45.51 -13.12
N VAL A 89 -24.03 -45.12 -13.81
CA VAL A 89 -23.25 -46.08 -14.62
C VAL A 89 -22.59 -47.13 -13.74
N LEU A 90 -22.02 -46.74 -12.59
CA LEU A 90 -21.40 -47.65 -11.64
C LEU A 90 -22.40 -48.59 -10.96
N SER A 91 -23.69 -48.24 -10.95
CA SER A 91 -24.78 -49.10 -10.46
C SER A 91 -25.39 -50.00 -11.53
N GLU A 92 -24.85 -50.02 -12.76
CA GLU A 92 -25.43 -50.73 -13.91
C GLU A 92 -26.84 -50.21 -14.30
N ASN A 93 -27.07 -48.89 -14.14
CA ASN A 93 -28.35 -48.22 -14.41
C ASN A 93 -29.51 -48.69 -13.52
N ASP A 94 -29.24 -48.93 -12.24
CA ASP A 94 -30.30 -49.26 -11.27
C ASP A 94 -31.28 -48.08 -11.12
N ALA A 95 -32.57 -48.34 -11.40
CA ALA A 95 -33.64 -47.35 -11.42
C ALA A 95 -33.88 -46.67 -10.06
N VAL A 96 -33.54 -47.35 -8.95
CA VAL A 96 -33.69 -46.78 -7.59
C VAL A 96 -32.68 -45.66 -7.38
N ILE A 97 -31.44 -45.88 -7.81
CA ILE A 97 -30.31 -44.95 -7.70
C ILE A 97 -30.53 -43.72 -8.60
N GLN A 98 -31.20 -43.92 -9.75
CA GLN A 98 -31.53 -42.86 -10.69
C GLN A 98 -32.58 -41.85 -10.15
N SER A 99 -33.45 -42.26 -9.23
CA SER A 99 -34.47 -41.36 -8.66
C SER A 99 -34.00 -40.58 -7.42
N PHE A 100 -32.95 -41.07 -6.74
CA PHE A 100 -32.63 -40.65 -5.38
C PHE A 100 -31.54 -39.57 -5.28
N LEU A 101 -30.56 -39.58 -6.18
CA LEU A 101 -29.40 -38.67 -6.15
C LEU A 101 -29.74 -37.30 -6.78
N GLY A 102 -30.69 -36.59 -6.18
CA GLY A 102 -31.00 -35.20 -6.47
C GLY A 102 -30.23 -34.24 -5.55
N ILE A 103 -29.59 -33.23 -6.15
CA ILE A 103 -28.86 -32.11 -5.55
C ILE A 103 -27.38 -32.42 -5.21
N LEU A 104 -26.51 -32.23 -6.22
CA LEU A 104 -25.10 -31.75 -6.16
C LEU A 104 -24.45 -32.14 -7.48
N GLY A 105 -24.47 -31.29 -8.52
CA GLY A 105 -24.18 -31.83 -9.85
C GLY A 105 -23.86 -30.87 -10.98
N GLU A 106 -22.95 -29.91 -10.77
CA GLU A 106 -22.14 -29.37 -11.89
C GLU A 106 -20.69 -29.13 -11.48
N GLU A 107 -20.42 -28.58 -10.29
CA GLU A 107 -19.06 -28.23 -9.85
C GLU A 107 -18.16 -29.45 -9.61
N ALA A 108 -18.70 -30.54 -9.06
CA ALA A 108 -17.89 -31.67 -8.62
C ALA A 108 -17.27 -32.48 -9.79
N ILE A 109 -17.84 -32.45 -11.00
CA ILE A 109 -17.23 -33.05 -12.21
C ILE A 109 -16.10 -32.21 -12.80
N SER A 110 -16.09 -30.89 -12.56
CA SER A 110 -15.01 -30.02 -13.03
C SER A 110 -13.64 -30.54 -12.58
N ASN A 111 -13.56 -31.08 -11.35
CA ASN A 111 -12.34 -31.65 -10.78
C ASN A 111 -11.88 -32.97 -11.44
N PHE A 112 -12.75 -33.67 -12.17
CA PHE A 112 -12.42 -34.91 -12.90
C PHE A 112 -12.20 -34.70 -14.40
N LYS A 113 -12.63 -33.55 -14.95
CA LYS A 113 -12.33 -33.17 -16.32
C LYS A 113 -10.92 -32.57 -16.38
N THR A 114 -9.92 -33.39 -16.68
CA THR A 114 -8.50 -32.99 -16.86
C THR A 114 -8.26 -31.90 -17.91
N LYS A 115 -9.28 -31.53 -18.70
CA LYS A 115 -9.27 -30.35 -19.58
C LYS A 115 -10.59 -29.60 -19.45
N ALA A 116 -10.61 -28.53 -18.65
CA ALA A 116 -11.65 -27.52 -18.73
C ALA A 116 -11.69 -26.99 -20.19
N LYS A 117 -12.87 -26.97 -20.83
CA LYS A 117 -13.07 -26.29 -22.12
C LYS A 117 -13.41 -24.83 -21.83
N SER A 118 -12.44 -24.01 -21.42
CA SER A 118 -12.60 -22.56 -21.42
C SER A 118 -12.18 -21.99 -22.78
N HIS A 119 -12.75 -20.85 -23.17
CA HIS A 119 -12.29 -20.09 -24.35
C HIS A 119 -10.78 -19.77 -24.28
N THR A 120 -10.23 -19.66 -23.06
CA THR A 120 -8.83 -19.33 -22.83
C THR A 120 -7.88 -20.52 -22.92
N VAL A 121 -8.36 -21.77 -22.94
CA VAL A 121 -7.47 -22.96 -23.04
C VAL A 121 -6.67 -22.99 -24.34
N ASN A 122 -7.19 -22.38 -25.40
CA ASN A 122 -6.51 -22.22 -26.69
C ASN A 122 -5.91 -20.82 -26.88
N SER A 123 -6.12 -19.90 -25.94
CA SER A 123 -5.51 -18.57 -25.98
C SER A 123 -4.07 -18.68 -25.51
N HIS A 124 -3.16 -18.04 -26.22
CA HIS A 124 -1.75 -17.92 -25.86
C HIS A 124 -1.31 -16.48 -26.07
N THR A 125 -0.39 -16.00 -25.23
CA THR A 125 0.21 -14.67 -25.39
C THR A 125 1.06 -14.65 -26.66
N GLU A 126 0.65 -13.86 -27.65
CA GLU A 126 1.43 -13.61 -28.87
C GLU A 126 2.33 -12.38 -28.71
N THR A 127 3.60 -12.52 -29.10
CA THR A 127 4.57 -11.42 -29.09
C THR A 127 4.64 -10.77 -30.48
N SER A 128 3.82 -9.74 -30.71
CA SER A 128 3.69 -9.06 -32.01
C SER A 128 4.59 -7.82 -32.16
N PHE A 129 5.29 -7.42 -31.10
CA PHE A 129 6.16 -6.25 -31.09
C PHE A 129 7.40 -6.47 -30.22
N ASP A 130 8.42 -5.64 -30.43
CA ASP A 130 9.65 -5.63 -29.65
C ASP A 130 9.43 -4.87 -28.32
N VAL A 131 9.47 -5.60 -27.21
CA VAL A 131 9.25 -5.08 -25.86
C VAL A 131 10.30 -4.03 -25.49
N GLN A 132 11.55 -4.19 -25.93
CA GLN A 132 12.62 -3.24 -25.62
C GLN A 132 12.35 -1.90 -26.30
N LYS A 133 11.91 -1.89 -27.57
CA LYS A 133 11.56 -0.65 -28.27
C LYS A 133 10.41 0.10 -27.60
N ILE A 134 9.39 -0.61 -27.11
CA ILE A 134 8.30 0.02 -26.35
C ILE A 134 8.82 0.58 -25.02
N THR A 135 9.70 -0.15 -24.33
CA THR A 135 10.34 0.32 -23.10
C THR A 135 11.15 1.60 -23.33
N ASP A 136 11.95 1.65 -24.40
CA ASP A 136 12.76 2.82 -24.73
C ASP A 136 11.90 4.05 -25.05
N ILE A 137 10.75 3.85 -25.72
CA ILE A 137 9.78 4.91 -25.99
C ILE A 137 9.15 5.43 -24.67
N LEU A 138 8.79 4.53 -23.76
CA LEU A 138 8.13 4.89 -22.50
C LEU A 138 9.10 5.55 -21.50
N ASP A 139 10.34 5.05 -21.41
CA ASP A 139 11.36 5.59 -20.50
C ASP A 139 11.94 6.92 -21.04
N GLY A 140 12.01 7.06 -22.38
CA GLY A 140 12.35 8.30 -23.07
C GLY A 140 13.67 8.93 -22.59
N ALA A 141 13.68 10.25 -22.44
CA ALA A 141 14.86 10.99 -21.98
C ALA A 141 15.26 10.66 -20.53
N GLN A 142 14.37 10.04 -19.74
CA GLN A 142 14.60 9.70 -18.34
C GLN A 142 15.10 8.26 -18.16
N ALA A 143 15.34 7.50 -19.24
CA ALA A 143 15.89 6.15 -19.17
C ALA A 143 17.15 6.03 -18.28
N PRO A 144 18.14 6.96 -18.35
CA PRO A 144 19.33 6.86 -17.48
C PRO A 144 19.01 6.88 -15.99
N ILE A 145 18.13 7.80 -15.56
CA ILE A 145 17.78 7.91 -14.13
C ILE A 145 16.86 6.76 -13.69
N ILE A 146 15.93 6.32 -14.55
CA ILE A 146 15.08 5.17 -14.29
C ILE A 146 15.93 3.91 -14.09
N ASN A 147 16.91 3.67 -14.97
CA ASN A 147 17.82 2.53 -14.86
C ASN A 147 18.69 2.59 -13.61
N LYS A 148 19.18 3.79 -13.23
CA LYS A 148 19.90 3.98 -11.97
C LYS A 148 19.03 3.60 -10.78
N VAL A 149 17.78 4.08 -10.71
CA VAL A 149 16.88 3.79 -9.59
C VAL A 149 16.54 2.31 -9.54
N LYS A 150 16.21 1.68 -10.69
CA LYS A 150 15.98 0.22 -10.79
C LYS A 150 17.19 -0.58 -10.26
N SER A 151 18.41 -0.17 -10.61
CA SER A 151 19.63 -0.80 -10.11
C SER A 151 19.78 -0.66 -8.59
N VAL A 152 19.49 0.53 -8.03
CA VAL A 152 19.57 0.78 -6.58
C VAL A 152 18.53 -0.04 -5.81
N ILE A 153 17.26 -0.03 -6.22
CA ILE A 153 16.19 -0.76 -5.51
C ILE A 153 16.25 -2.27 -5.70
N SER A 154 17.13 -2.77 -6.58
CA SER A 154 17.39 -4.20 -6.75
C SER A 154 18.50 -4.73 -5.83
N ARG A 155 19.16 -3.87 -5.06
CA ARG A 155 20.23 -4.29 -4.14
C ARG A 155 19.67 -5.04 -2.92
N PRO A 156 20.44 -5.94 -2.29
CA PRO A 156 19.98 -6.74 -1.14
C PRO A 156 19.42 -5.94 0.03
N GLU A 157 19.90 -4.72 0.23
CA GLU A 157 19.44 -3.78 1.26
C GLU A 157 17.96 -3.43 1.10
N PHE A 158 17.45 -3.43 -0.13
CA PHE A 158 16.04 -3.20 -0.50
C PHE A 158 15.17 -4.45 -0.45
N LYS A 159 15.63 -5.56 0.14
CA LYS A 159 14.75 -6.70 0.41
C LYS A 159 13.57 -6.27 1.27
N TYR A 160 12.35 -6.60 0.83
CA TYR A 160 11.11 -6.31 1.55
C TYR A 160 11.15 -6.72 3.01
N GLU A 161 10.60 -5.86 3.87
CA GLU A 161 10.36 -6.16 5.28
C GLU A 161 9.05 -6.94 5.41
N THR A 162 9.08 -8.05 6.15
CA THR A 162 7.93 -8.95 6.33
C THR A 162 7.38 -8.91 7.76
N SER A 163 8.02 -8.18 8.67
CA SER A 163 7.53 -7.96 10.03
C SER A 163 6.17 -7.27 10.02
N THR A 164 5.29 -7.69 10.93
CA THR A 164 4.02 -7.02 11.20
C THR A 164 4.16 -5.84 12.17
N ASP A 165 5.36 -5.64 12.75
CA ASP A 165 5.66 -4.50 13.60
C ASP A 165 5.92 -3.25 12.74
N ILE A 166 5.03 -2.26 12.88
CA ILE A 166 5.14 -1.00 12.14
C ILE A 166 6.43 -0.23 12.46
N ASN A 167 7.01 -0.38 13.65
CA ASN A 167 8.24 0.32 14.02
C ASN A 167 9.45 -0.26 13.29
N VAL A 168 9.50 -1.58 13.14
CA VAL A 168 10.51 -2.26 12.31
C VAL A 168 10.41 -1.78 10.86
N TYR A 169 9.19 -1.77 10.31
CA TYR A 169 8.97 -1.30 8.94
C TYR A 169 9.31 0.18 8.75
N ARG A 170 8.94 1.06 9.69
CA ARG A 170 9.31 2.49 9.66
C ARG A 170 10.82 2.71 9.67
N GLN A 171 11.52 1.98 10.51
CA GLN A 171 12.98 2.04 10.58
C GLN A 171 13.60 1.55 9.26
N LYS A 172 13.10 0.44 8.71
CA LYS A 172 13.56 -0.08 7.41
C LYS A 172 13.38 0.93 6.28
N VAL A 173 12.20 1.55 6.20
CA VAL A 173 11.90 2.56 5.17
C VAL A 173 12.75 3.82 5.38
N PHE A 174 13.09 4.18 6.61
CA PHE A 174 14.05 5.26 6.87
C PHE A 174 15.46 4.93 6.38
N GLU A 175 15.93 3.69 6.58
CA GLU A 175 17.23 3.22 6.08
C GLU A 175 17.30 3.23 4.56
N TRP A 176 16.25 2.76 3.87
CA TRP A 176 16.15 2.91 2.42
C TRP A 176 16.22 4.36 1.98
N CYS A 177 15.51 5.25 2.68
CA CYS A 177 15.54 6.68 2.38
C CYS A 177 16.97 7.27 2.53
N LYS A 178 17.76 6.80 3.51
CA LYS A 178 19.18 7.17 3.67
C LYS A 178 20.03 6.71 2.48
N ILE A 179 19.87 5.46 2.05
CA ILE A 179 20.58 4.95 0.87
C ILE A 179 20.26 5.80 -0.37
N LEU A 180 18.98 6.16 -0.56
CA LEU A 180 18.59 7.04 -1.67
C LEU A 180 19.19 8.45 -1.56
N ALA A 181 19.38 8.97 -0.34
CA ALA A 181 20.06 10.23 -0.10
C ALA A 181 21.56 10.14 -0.48
N ASP A 182 22.23 9.08 -0.05
CA ASP A 182 23.65 8.83 -0.35
C ASP A 182 23.91 8.65 -1.86
N GLU A 183 22.93 8.10 -2.59
CA GLU A 183 22.92 7.99 -4.05
C GLU A 183 22.63 9.33 -4.79
N ASN A 184 22.41 10.42 -4.05
CA ASN A 184 21.96 11.74 -4.55
C ASN A 184 20.67 11.66 -5.38
N LEU A 185 19.74 10.79 -5.00
CA LEU A 185 18.43 10.68 -5.65
C LEU A 185 17.41 11.63 -5.03
N GLY A 186 17.49 11.88 -3.72
CA GLY A 186 16.59 12.76 -2.99
C GLY A 186 16.65 14.23 -3.41
N ASN A 187 17.85 14.77 -3.52
CA ASN A 187 18.12 16.18 -3.81
C ASN A 187 18.12 16.53 -5.31
N MET A 188 17.67 15.62 -6.19
CA MET A 188 17.75 15.78 -7.65
C MET A 188 17.11 17.08 -8.17
N ALA A 189 16.04 17.54 -7.54
CA ALA A 189 15.35 18.78 -7.90
C ALA A 189 15.95 20.07 -7.30
N TYR A 190 16.88 19.95 -6.34
CA TYR A 190 17.46 21.11 -5.68
C TYR A 190 18.54 21.76 -6.56
N PRO A 191 18.88 23.04 -6.33
CA PRO A 191 19.93 23.70 -7.10
C PRO A 191 21.29 23.02 -6.91
N LYS A 192 22.09 22.94 -7.98
CA LYS A 192 23.45 22.35 -7.94
C LYS A 192 24.35 23.01 -6.90
N LYS A 193 24.21 24.33 -6.70
CA LYS A 193 24.93 25.11 -5.67
C LYS A 193 24.80 24.53 -4.26
N TYR A 194 23.70 23.82 -3.97
CA TYR A 194 23.42 23.22 -2.66
C TYR A 194 23.49 21.69 -2.68
N GLY A 195 24.17 21.12 -3.67
CA GLY A 195 24.40 19.68 -3.82
C GLY A 195 23.31 18.92 -4.58
N GLY A 196 22.31 19.61 -5.15
CA GLY A 196 21.26 18.98 -5.94
C GLY A 196 21.61 18.73 -7.40
N GLY A 197 20.64 18.16 -8.14
CA GLY A 197 20.78 17.89 -9.57
C GLY A 197 20.26 18.98 -10.50
N GLU A 198 19.46 19.91 -9.97
CA GLU A 198 18.72 20.93 -10.72
C GLU A 198 17.85 20.34 -11.85
N ASN A 199 17.31 19.14 -11.62
CA ASN A 199 16.50 18.42 -12.59
C ASN A 199 15.21 17.90 -11.96
N ILE A 200 14.13 18.68 -12.12
CA ILE A 200 12.80 18.33 -11.58
C ILE A 200 12.16 17.15 -12.33
N ALA A 201 12.47 16.97 -13.62
CA ALA A 201 11.93 15.86 -14.40
C ALA A 201 12.48 14.52 -13.90
N ASP A 202 13.79 14.46 -13.66
CA ASP A 202 14.44 13.28 -13.08
C ASP A 202 13.92 12.99 -11.68
N TYR A 203 13.70 14.01 -10.84
CA TYR A 203 13.09 13.84 -9.52
C TYR A 203 11.73 13.12 -9.59
N PHE A 204 10.85 13.51 -10.51
CA PHE A 204 9.56 12.83 -10.66
C PHE A 204 9.67 11.42 -11.25
N SER A 205 10.64 11.18 -12.14
CA SER A 205 10.91 9.82 -12.64
C SER A 205 11.52 8.92 -11.56
N ILE A 206 12.31 9.47 -10.63
CA ILE A 206 12.77 8.75 -9.43
C ILE A 206 11.56 8.32 -8.60
N MET A 207 10.66 9.25 -8.25
CA MET A 207 9.46 8.92 -7.47
C MET A 207 8.58 7.85 -8.14
N GLU A 208 8.35 7.97 -9.45
CA GLU A 208 7.61 6.98 -10.24
C GLU A 208 8.30 5.60 -10.16
N THR A 209 9.62 5.57 -10.35
CA THR A 209 10.37 4.30 -10.38
C THR A 209 10.44 3.63 -9.01
N LEU A 210 10.57 4.39 -7.93
CA LEU A 210 10.51 3.86 -6.56
C LEU A 210 9.17 3.17 -6.26
N SER A 211 8.10 3.57 -6.94
CA SER A 211 6.76 3.00 -6.76
C SER A 211 6.61 1.58 -7.28
N TYR A 212 7.55 1.08 -8.09
CA TYR A 212 7.63 -0.35 -8.43
C TYR A 212 8.10 -1.20 -7.25
N HIS A 213 8.71 -0.59 -6.23
CA HIS A 213 9.21 -1.29 -5.06
C HIS A 213 8.26 -1.14 -3.87
N ASP A 214 8.19 0.02 -3.23
CA ASP A 214 7.48 0.20 -1.96
C ASP A 214 6.84 1.60 -1.86
N LEU A 215 5.54 1.65 -1.60
CA LEU A 215 4.80 2.91 -1.55
C LEU A 215 5.05 3.71 -0.26
N SER A 216 5.39 3.06 0.86
CA SER A 216 5.82 3.78 2.07
C SER A 216 7.13 4.51 1.85
N LEU A 217 8.07 3.90 1.13
CA LEU A 217 9.33 4.53 0.72
C LEU A 217 9.08 5.75 -0.16
N VAL A 218 8.22 5.64 -1.18
CA VAL A 218 7.87 6.78 -2.05
C VAL A 218 7.33 7.95 -1.24
N ILE A 219 6.43 7.69 -0.28
CA ILE A 219 5.85 8.75 0.55
C ILE A 219 6.87 9.31 1.54
N LYS A 220 7.70 8.49 2.19
CA LYS A 220 8.73 8.97 3.11
C LYS A 220 9.78 9.82 2.38
N PHE A 221 10.20 9.37 1.20
CA PHE A 221 11.05 10.12 0.28
C PHE A 221 10.39 11.45 -0.12
N GLY A 222 9.12 11.42 -0.52
CA GLY A 222 8.35 12.60 -0.90
C GLY A 222 8.16 13.59 0.24
N VAL A 223 7.97 13.13 1.48
CA VAL A 223 7.89 14.01 2.67
C VAL A 223 9.21 14.70 2.91
N GLN A 224 10.32 13.96 2.91
CA GLN A 224 11.64 14.50 3.18
C GLN A 224 12.09 15.47 2.08
N PHE A 225 12.15 14.98 0.84
CA PHE A 225 12.80 15.72 -0.24
C PHE A 225 11.84 16.63 -0.99
N GLY A 226 10.61 16.18 -1.16
CA GLY A 226 9.55 16.96 -1.79
C GLY A 226 9.00 18.00 -0.82
N LEU A 227 8.21 17.59 0.17
CA LEU A 227 7.45 18.51 0.99
C LEU A 227 8.35 19.36 1.91
N TRP A 228 9.17 18.75 2.75
CA TRP A 228 10.08 19.47 3.65
C TRP A 228 11.09 20.29 2.85
N GLY A 229 11.95 19.65 2.05
CA GLY A 229 12.99 20.38 1.33
C GLY A 229 12.52 21.33 0.24
N MET A 230 11.54 20.96 -0.60
CA MET A 230 11.05 21.91 -1.61
C MET A 230 10.21 23.03 -0.99
N SER A 231 9.61 22.86 0.20
CA SER A 231 8.99 23.99 0.90
C SER A 231 10.04 25.03 1.30
N VAL A 232 11.19 24.59 1.84
CA VAL A 232 12.32 25.47 2.13
C VAL A 232 12.83 26.14 0.85
N GLN A 233 13.02 25.38 -0.23
CA GLN A 233 13.48 25.93 -1.53
C GLN A 233 12.48 26.91 -2.15
N SER A 234 11.19 26.64 -2.04
CA SER A 234 10.16 27.36 -2.81
C SER A 234 9.55 28.52 -2.03
N LEU A 235 9.48 28.44 -0.70
CA LEU A 235 8.94 29.47 0.17
C LEU A 235 10.02 30.30 0.87
N GLY A 236 11.22 29.74 1.04
CA GLY A 236 12.35 30.46 1.61
C GLY A 236 13.09 31.29 0.57
N THR A 237 14.07 32.04 1.08
CA THR A 237 15.09 32.83 0.37
C THR A 237 16.48 32.22 0.54
N GLU A 238 17.52 32.82 -0.07
CA GLU A 238 18.89 32.27 -0.08
C GLU A 238 19.44 31.92 1.32
N LYS A 239 19.11 32.72 2.35
CA LYS A 239 19.51 32.43 3.74
C LYS A 239 19.04 31.05 4.22
N HIS A 240 17.85 30.64 3.80
CA HIS A 240 17.28 29.33 4.13
C HIS A 240 17.98 28.22 3.34
N TYR A 241 18.33 28.49 2.09
CA TYR A 241 18.96 27.49 1.23
C TYR A 241 20.34 27.11 1.74
N VAL A 242 21.14 28.14 2.05
CA VAL A 242 22.49 27.99 2.63
C VAL A 242 22.43 27.23 3.94
N LYS A 243 21.43 27.52 4.78
CA LYS A 243 21.30 26.93 6.11
C LYS A 243 20.82 25.48 6.08
N TYR A 244 19.95 25.10 5.15
CA TYR A 244 19.20 23.84 5.27
C TYR A 244 19.34 22.87 4.08
N LEU A 245 19.38 23.33 2.82
CA LEU A 245 19.13 22.44 1.68
C LEU A 245 20.15 21.29 1.54
N LYS A 246 21.42 21.54 1.85
CA LYS A 246 22.46 20.50 1.80
C LYS A 246 22.17 19.37 2.81
N ASP A 247 21.83 19.74 4.05
CA ASP A 247 21.58 18.75 5.11
C ASP A 247 20.24 18.06 4.94
N ILE A 248 19.24 18.74 4.37
CA ILE A 248 17.99 18.11 3.95
C ILE A 248 18.24 17.09 2.85
N GLY A 249 19.00 17.48 1.81
CA GLY A 249 19.28 16.65 0.64
C GLY A 249 20.12 15.41 0.93
N THR A 250 20.98 15.48 1.96
CA THR A 250 21.80 14.36 2.45
C THR A 250 21.12 13.59 3.60
N LEU A 251 19.86 13.93 3.92
CA LEU A 251 19.10 13.35 5.04
C LEU A 251 19.77 13.50 6.42
N LYS A 252 20.75 14.38 6.57
CA LYS A 252 21.32 14.77 7.87
C LYS A 252 20.33 15.54 8.72
N LEU A 253 19.45 16.30 8.07
CA LEU A 253 18.35 17.03 8.70
C LEU A 253 17.00 16.45 8.23
N PRO A 254 16.54 15.35 8.84
CA PRO A 254 15.21 14.81 8.57
C PRO A 254 14.16 15.80 9.04
N GLY A 255 13.11 16.00 8.24
CA GLY A 255 12.07 16.96 8.59
C GLY A 255 10.69 16.61 8.07
N CYS A 256 9.77 17.50 8.40
CA CYS A 256 8.33 17.33 8.27
C CYS A 256 7.69 18.50 7.52
N PHE A 257 6.49 18.25 7.01
CA PHE A 257 5.61 19.29 6.43
C PHE A 257 4.32 19.37 7.24
N ALA A 258 4.26 20.33 8.15
CA ALA A 258 3.22 20.46 9.17
C ALA A 258 2.16 21.49 8.77
N MET A 259 1.29 21.09 7.83
CA MET A 259 0.18 21.92 7.34
C MET A 259 -1.14 21.53 7.97
N THR A 260 -1.62 20.31 7.67
CA THR A 260 -2.92 19.78 8.07
C THR A 260 -3.11 19.82 9.58
N GLU A 261 -4.30 20.24 10.01
CA GLU A 261 -4.77 20.15 11.39
C GLU A 261 -5.96 19.19 11.47
N THR A 262 -6.27 18.70 12.67
CA THR A 262 -7.38 17.77 12.92
C THR A 262 -8.70 18.22 12.29
N HIS A 263 -9.02 19.51 12.36
CA HIS A 263 -10.24 20.06 11.75
C HIS A 263 -10.04 20.69 10.36
N HIS A 264 -8.80 20.91 9.93
CA HIS A 264 -8.47 21.67 8.74
C HIS A 264 -7.49 20.91 7.84
N GLY A 265 -8.04 20.10 6.94
CA GLY A 265 -7.31 19.49 5.83
C GLY A 265 -7.49 20.28 4.54
N SER A 266 -8.68 20.21 3.94
CA SER A 266 -8.97 20.88 2.65
C SER A 266 -9.04 22.40 2.78
N ASN A 267 -9.61 22.92 3.88
CA ASN A 267 -9.71 24.36 4.13
C ASN A 267 -8.47 24.88 4.87
N VAL A 268 -7.34 24.96 4.17
CA VAL A 268 -6.06 25.45 4.72
C VAL A 268 -6.13 26.93 5.14
N LYS A 269 -7.03 27.75 4.57
CA LYS A 269 -7.21 29.13 5.07
C LYS A 269 -7.73 29.19 6.50
N GLY A 270 -8.43 28.15 6.93
CA GLY A 270 -9.04 28.04 8.24
C GLY A 270 -8.10 27.52 9.34
N LEU A 271 -6.82 27.27 9.05
CA LEU A 271 -5.87 26.79 10.08
C LEU A 271 -5.89 27.69 11.31
N GLU A 272 -5.72 27.08 12.47
CA GLU A 272 -5.91 27.73 13.78
C GLU A 272 -4.59 27.86 14.54
N THR A 273 -3.54 27.10 14.19
CA THR A 273 -2.18 27.34 14.73
C THR A 273 -1.73 28.76 14.41
N THR A 274 -1.20 29.48 15.40
CA THR A 274 -0.75 30.87 15.26
C THR A 274 0.77 30.98 15.31
N ALA A 275 1.28 32.04 14.69
CA ALA A 275 2.64 32.52 14.78
C ALA A 275 2.61 34.02 15.10
N THR A 276 2.73 34.37 16.37
CA THR A 276 2.60 35.76 16.84
C THR A 276 3.97 36.43 16.92
N TYR A 277 4.15 37.53 16.19
CA TYR A 277 5.41 38.28 16.15
C TYR A 277 5.61 39.14 17.41
N ASN A 278 6.80 39.07 17.99
CA ASN A 278 7.25 39.91 19.08
C ASN A 278 8.29 40.93 18.57
N HIS A 279 7.99 42.21 18.76
CA HIS A 279 8.82 43.31 18.27
C HIS A 279 10.08 43.54 19.11
N GLU A 280 10.05 43.25 20.41
CA GLU A 280 11.16 43.53 21.33
C GLU A 280 12.38 42.65 21.06
N ASN A 281 12.14 41.37 20.77
CA ASN A 281 13.19 40.37 20.60
C ASN A 281 13.24 39.77 19.19
N GLN A 282 12.41 40.27 18.26
CA GLN A 282 12.33 39.81 16.87
C GLN A 282 12.15 38.29 16.76
N THR A 283 11.13 37.77 17.44
CA THR A 283 10.79 36.34 17.45
C THR A 283 9.34 36.11 17.05
N PHE A 284 9.01 34.87 16.70
CA PHE A 284 7.64 34.38 16.60
C PHE A 284 7.35 33.39 17.72
N THR A 285 6.16 33.51 18.31
CA THR A 285 5.62 32.49 19.22
C THR A 285 4.63 31.62 18.45
N ILE A 286 4.97 30.34 18.26
CA ILE A 286 4.14 29.32 17.61
C ILE A 286 3.25 28.66 18.67
N HIS A 287 1.94 28.64 18.42
CA HIS A 287 0.99 28.08 19.38
C HIS A 287 -0.19 27.35 18.71
N THR A 288 -0.55 26.21 19.30
CA THR A 288 -1.76 25.45 19.01
C THR A 288 -2.84 25.82 20.04
N PRO A 289 -3.89 26.59 19.66
CA PRO A 289 -4.83 27.18 20.61
C PRO A 289 -5.71 26.15 21.34
N HIS A 290 -5.99 25.01 20.72
CA HIS A 290 -6.75 23.91 21.32
C HIS A 290 -6.44 22.58 20.63
N GLU A 291 -6.91 21.48 21.19
CA GLU A 291 -6.61 20.12 20.72
C GLU A 291 -6.94 19.91 19.23
N LYS A 292 -8.08 20.42 18.78
CA LYS A 292 -8.52 20.29 17.38
C LYS A 292 -7.72 21.12 16.35
N ALA A 293 -6.84 22.00 16.82
CA ALA A 293 -5.90 22.77 16.01
C ALA A 293 -4.51 22.11 15.97
N GLN A 294 -4.33 20.94 16.58
CA GLN A 294 -3.08 20.20 16.48
C GLN A 294 -2.80 19.83 15.03
N LYS A 295 -1.52 19.82 14.66
CA LYS A 295 -1.10 19.26 13.39
C LYS A 295 -1.33 17.76 13.40
N GLU A 296 -1.80 17.19 12.29
CA GLU A 296 -2.18 15.78 12.20
C GLU A 296 -1.84 15.19 10.83
N TYR A 297 -1.55 13.89 10.80
CA TYR A 297 -1.02 13.15 9.64
C TYR A 297 0.36 13.63 9.15
N ILE A 298 1.16 14.21 10.04
CA ILE A 298 2.45 14.79 9.65
C ILE A 298 3.49 13.68 9.51
N GLY A 299 3.84 13.34 8.26
CA GLY A 299 4.89 12.34 7.97
C GLY A 299 6.23 12.76 8.58
N ASN A 300 7.00 11.76 9.03
CA ASN A 300 8.23 11.90 9.83
C ASN A 300 8.05 12.43 11.25
N ALA A 301 6.89 12.97 11.66
CA ALA A 301 6.79 13.66 12.95
C ALA A 301 6.95 12.73 14.15
N ALA A 302 6.35 11.54 14.09
CA ALA A 302 6.28 10.66 15.25
C ALA A 302 7.67 10.20 15.72
N VAL A 303 8.60 9.94 14.79
CA VAL A 303 9.92 9.38 15.12
C VAL A 303 11.07 10.20 14.53
N HIS A 304 11.14 10.35 13.20
CA HIS A 304 12.40 10.70 12.53
C HIS A 304 12.66 12.20 12.37
N GLY A 305 11.63 13.03 12.31
CA GLY A 305 11.72 14.44 11.97
C GLY A 305 12.31 15.28 13.10
N GLN A 306 13.36 16.05 12.79
CA GLN A 306 14.01 16.99 13.71
C GLN A 306 13.49 18.42 13.55
N MET A 307 13.01 18.79 12.36
CA MET A 307 12.41 20.10 12.07
C MET A 307 11.13 19.96 11.25
N ALA A 308 10.29 20.99 11.25
CA ALA A 308 9.11 21.05 10.40
C ALA A 308 8.96 22.40 9.73
N THR A 309 8.44 22.39 8.50
CA THR A 309 7.77 23.57 7.94
C THR A 309 6.36 23.61 8.52
N VAL A 310 6.12 24.48 9.48
CA VAL A 310 4.82 24.67 10.14
C VAL A 310 4.06 25.78 9.44
N PHE A 311 2.84 25.48 9.00
CA PHE A 311 1.92 26.48 8.48
C PHE A 311 1.04 27.02 9.60
N ALA A 312 1.06 28.32 9.81
CA ALA A 312 0.37 28.99 10.91
C ALA A 312 -0.13 30.37 10.48
N LYS A 313 -1.18 30.88 11.13
CA LYS A 313 -1.67 32.24 10.97
C LYS A 313 -0.67 33.23 11.56
N LEU A 314 -0.14 34.11 10.72
CA LEU A 314 0.79 35.15 11.13
C LEU A 314 0.01 36.27 11.83
N ILE A 315 0.33 36.52 13.09
CA ILE A 315 -0.27 37.59 13.89
C ILE A 315 0.78 38.66 14.18
N ILE A 316 0.53 39.90 13.77
CA ILE A 316 1.41 41.06 14.03
C ILE A 316 0.55 42.15 14.66
N ALA A 317 0.94 42.63 15.86
CA ALA A 317 0.18 43.65 16.60
C ALA A 317 -1.33 43.32 16.74
N GLY A 318 -1.68 42.04 16.88
CA GLY A 318 -3.06 41.56 17.01
C GLY A 318 -3.82 41.38 15.68
N GLN A 319 -3.21 41.68 14.53
CA GLN A 319 -3.82 41.52 13.21
C GLN A 319 -3.41 40.19 12.55
N ASP A 320 -4.38 39.46 12.00
CA ASP A 320 -4.18 38.24 11.22
C ASP A 320 -3.81 38.56 9.75
N HIS A 321 -2.62 38.17 9.33
CA HIS A 321 -2.09 38.34 7.96
C HIS A 321 -2.19 37.06 7.10
N GLY A 322 -2.95 36.08 7.59
CA GLY A 322 -3.19 34.80 6.94
C GLY A 322 -2.09 33.77 7.21
N VAL A 323 -2.24 32.63 6.54
CA VAL A 323 -1.33 31.49 6.71
C VAL A 323 0.03 31.79 6.07
N ASN A 324 1.08 31.55 6.85
CA ASN A 324 2.48 31.64 6.46
C ASN A 324 3.24 30.40 6.94
N ALA A 325 4.48 30.21 6.47
CA ALA A 325 5.28 29.02 6.73
C ALA A 325 6.53 29.35 7.55
N PHE A 326 6.81 28.52 8.57
CA PHE A 326 7.88 28.74 9.54
C PHE A 326 8.67 27.44 9.75
N VAL A 327 9.99 27.54 9.78
CA VAL A 327 10.86 26.42 10.18
C VAL A 327 10.88 26.33 11.70
N VAL A 328 10.33 25.25 12.25
CA VAL A 328 10.27 25.03 13.70
C VAL A 328 11.11 23.81 14.06
N PRO A 329 12.15 23.96 14.89
CA PRO A 329 12.85 22.83 15.49
C PRO A 329 11.90 22.02 16.36
N LEU A 330 11.87 20.70 16.17
CA LEU A 330 11.03 19.78 16.93
C LEU A 330 11.83 18.99 17.97
N ARG A 331 13.06 18.60 17.61
CA ARG A 331 13.93 17.75 18.43
C ARG A 331 15.34 18.35 18.50
N ASP A 332 16.04 18.04 19.58
CA ASP A 332 17.49 18.27 19.65
C ASP A 332 18.29 17.23 18.85
N GLU A 333 19.61 17.37 18.82
CA GLU A 333 20.53 16.45 18.11
C GLU A 333 20.48 15.00 18.65
N LYS A 334 19.98 14.81 19.87
CA LYS A 334 19.81 13.50 20.51
C LYS A 334 18.42 12.90 20.24
N GLY A 335 17.56 13.60 19.49
CA GLY A 335 16.20 13.17 19.17
C GLY A 335 15.16 13.48 20.25
N VAL A 336 15.53 14.21 21.30
CA VAL A 336 14.61 14.58 22.39
C VAL A 336 13.71 15.72 21.93
N VAL A 337 12.40 15.57 22.14
CA VAL A 337 11.41 16.60 21.79
C VAL A 337 11.69 17.88 22.59
N LEU A 338 11.75 19.02 21.90
CA LEU A 338 12.05 20.31 22.53
C LEU A 338 10.90 20.80 23.41
N LYS A 339 11.23 21.64 24.40
CA LYS A 339 10.27 22.19 25.36
C LYS A 339 9.12 22.92 24.64
N GLY A 340 7.90 22.68 25.12
CA GLY A 340 6.69 23.28 24.56
C GLY A 340 6.15 22.55 23.33
N ILE A 341 6.78 21.44 22.90
CA ILE A 341 6.30 20.62 21.79
C ILE A 341 5.79 19.30 22.34
N THR A 342 4.60 18.90 21.91
CA THR A 342 4.05 17.57 22.15
C THR A 342 3.87 16.87 20.82
N ILE A 343 4.46 15.67 20.68
CA ILE A 343 4.34 14.84 19.48
C ILE A 343 3.64 13.54 19.85
N GLY A 344 2.62 13.18 19.07
CA GLY A 344 1.94 11.87 19.12
C GLY A 344 2.20 11.06 17.85
N ASP A 345 1.87 9.77 17.90
CA ASP A 345 1.92 8.86 16.77
C ASP A 345 0.48 8.56 16.30
N CYS A 346 0.22 8.64 14.99
CA CYS A 346 -1.06 8.24 14.41
C CYS A 346 -1.26 6.71 14.40
N GLY A 347 -0.22 5.94 14.73
CA GLY A 347 -0.26 4.50 14.88
C GLY A 347 -0.43 3.77 13.54
N HIS A 348 -1.17 2.67 13.59
CA HIS A 348 -1.43 1.83 12.43
C HIS A 348 -2.48 2.49 11.52
N LYS A 349 -2.18 2.53 10.22
CA LYS A 349 -3.04 3.08 9.17
C LYS A 349 -3.50 1.96 8.24
N MET A 350 -4.48 2.25 7.37
CA MET A 350 -4.93 1.31 6.32
C MET A 350 -3.78 0.82 5.43
N GLY A 351 -2.80 1.69 5.17
CA GLY A 351 -1.59 1.38 4.44
C GLY A 351 -0.50 2.42 4.71
N LEU A 352 0.60 2.33 3.98
CA LEU A 352 1.74 3.24 4.11
C LEU A 352 2.33 3.25 5.55
N ASN A 353 2.36 2.09 6.20
CA ASN A 353 2.75 1.97 7.61
C ASN A 353 4.23 2.21 7.88
N GLY A 354 5.09 2.17 6.85
CA GLY A 354 6.49 2.57 6.95
C GLY A 354 6.70 4.09 7.05
N VAL A 355 5.63 4.88 6.97
CA VAL A 355 5.64 6.32 7.26
C VAL A 355 5.16 6.56 8.68
N ASP A 356 6.01 7.18 9.48
CA ASP A 356 5.78 7.58 10.88
C ASP A 356 5.01 8.90 10.95
N ASN A 357 3.75 8.87 10.49
CA ASN A 357 2.84 10.00 10.62
C ASN A 357 2.53 10.27 12.10
N GLY A 358 2.66 11.52 12.52
CA GLY A 358 2.38 11.94 13.88
C GLY A 358 1.49 13.17 13.98
N THR A 359 1.14 13.49 15.21
CA THR A 359 0.50 14.75 15.60
C THR A 359 1.52 15.69 16.22
N ILE A 360 1.30 17.00 16.13
CA ILE A 360 2.17 18.01 16.76
C ILE A 360 1.32 19.10 17.40
N ARG A 361 1.57 19.39 18.68
CA ARG A 361 1.03 20.56 19.39
C ARG A 361 2.17 21.46 19.84
N PHE A 362 1.97 22.76 19.68
CA PHE A 362 2.90 23.80 20.11
C PHE A 362 2.32 24.59 21.28
N ASN A 363 3.05 24.68 22.38
CA ASN A 363 2.72 25.46 23.56
C ASN A 363 3.74 26.59 23.71
N GLN A 364 3.40 27.75 23.14
CA GLN A 364 4.21 28.99 23.23
C GLN A 364 5.67 28.78 22.81
N VAL A 365 5.90 28.12 21.67
CA VAL A 365 7.23 27.79 21.17
C VAL A 365 7.83 29.01 20.47
N VAL A 366 8.93 29.54 21.00
CA VAL A 366 9.59 30.74 20.47
C VAL A 366 10.62 30.34 19.41
N ILE A 367 10.55 30.98 18.23
CA ILE A 367 11.52 30.83 17.13
C ILE A 367 12.01 32.21 16.68
N PRO A 368 13.25 32.32 16.16
CA PRO A 368 13.76 33.59 15.64
C PRO A 368 13.01 34.02 14.37
N LYS A 369 12.97 35.33 14.09
CA LYS A 369 12.33 35.91 12.90
C LYS A 369 12.82 35.27 11.60
N GLU A 370 14.10 34.90 11.54
CA GLU A 370 14.76 34.31 10.38
C GLU A 370 14.25 32.92 10.01
N ASN A 371 13.48 32.27 10.88
CA ASN A 371 12.85 30.99 10.59
C ASN A 371 11.56 31.12 9.76
N MET A 372 11.05 32.33 9.52
CA MET A 372 9.95 32.54 8.58
C MET A 372 10.43 32.35 7.14
N LEU A 373 9.77 31.46 6.40
CA LEU A 373 10.02 31.26 4.96
C LEU A 373 9.44 32.45 4.19
N ASP A 374 10.32 33.41 3.89
CA ASP A 374 9.95 34.81 3.68
C ASP A 374 9.90 35.28 2.21
N ARG A 375 9.80 34.37 1.24
CA ARG A 375 9.82 34.73 -0.18
C ARG A 375 8.62 35.57 -0.63
N PHE A 376 7.44 35.30 -0.07
CA PHE A 376 6.18 35.89 -0.52
C PHE A 376 5.47 36.75 0.54
N ALA A 377 5.95 36.70 1.77
CA ALA A 377 5.52 37.51 2.90
C ALA A 377 6.68 37.54 3.89
N SER A 378 6.86 38.66 4.57
CA SER A 378 7.92 38.84 5.55
C SER A 378 7.51 39.87 6.60
N VAL A 379 8.37 40.06 7.59
CA VAL A 379 8.27 41.16 8.55
C VAL A 379 9.48 42.04 8.32
N ASN A 380 9.29 43.33 8.07
CA ASN A 380 10.40 44.25 7.80
C ASN A 380 11.17 44.62 9.09
N ASP A 381 12.18 45.48 9.00
CA ASP A 381 13.01 45.88 10.14
C ASP A 381 12.24 46.69 11.21
N LYS A 382 11.12 47.29 10.82
CA LYS A 382 10.20 48.01 11.73
C LYS A 382 9.21 47.09 12.43
N GLY A 383 9.17 45.80 12.07
CA GLY A 383 8.20 44.86 12.61
C GLY A 383 6.86 44.83 11.86
N GLU A 384 6.76 45.49 10.70
CA GLU A 384 5.54 45.59 9.92
C GLU A 384 5.46 44.46 8.88
N PHE A 385 4.25 44.05 8.53
CA PHE A 385 4.01 43.07 7.46
C PHE A 385 4.45 43.63 6.09
N GLU A 386 5.21 42.83 5.34
CA GLU A 386 5.66 43.20 3.98
C GLU A 386 5.46 42.03 3.02
N SER A 387 4.98 42.32 1.81
CA SER A 387 4.76 41.31 0.77
C SER A 387 4.93 41.91 -0.63
N PRO A 388 5.67 41.23 -1.54
CA PRO A 388 5.73 41.63 -2.94
C PRO A 388 4.42 41.34 -3.70
N ILE A 389 3.47 40.62 -3.09
CA ILE A 389 2.16 40.28 -3.65
C ILE A 389 1.07 41.04 -2.86
N PRO A 390 0.45 42.08 -3.45
CA PRO A 390 -0.53 42.91 -2.73
C PRO A 390 -1.81 42.17 -2.34
N SER A 391 -2.28 41.22 -3.18
CA SER A 391 -3.52 40.49 -2.92
C SER A 391 -3.30 39.30 -2.00
N ASP A 392 -3.99 39.27 -0.85
CA ASP A 392 -3.96 38.17 0.12
C ASP A 392 -4.32 36.82 -0.51
N ASN A 393 -5.39 36.79 -1.31
CA ASN A 393 -5.81 35.58 -2.01
C ASN A 393 -4.74 35.10 -2.99
N ARG A 394 -4.16 36.00 -3.79
CA ARG A 394 -3.09 35.62 -4.75
C ARG A 394 -1.87 35.11 -4.00
N ARG A 395 -1.46 35.77 -2.91
CA ARG A 395 -0.32 35.38 -2.08
C ARG A 395 -0.51 33.98 -1.49
N PHE A 396 -1.67 33.72 -0.89
CA PHE A 396 -2.03 32.42 -0.35
C PHE A 396 -1.94 31.31 -1.40
N PHE A 397 -2.56 31.49 -2.58
CA PHE A 397 -2.50 30.49 -3.65
C PHE A 397 -1.10 30.31 -4.25
N THR A 398 -0.29 31.39 -4.29
CA THR A 398 1.12 31.31 -4.74
C THR A 398 1.95 30.47 -3.78
N MET A 399 1.79 30.67 -2.46
CA MET A 399 2.44 29.85 -1.44
C MET A 399 2.02 28.37 -1.54
N LEU A 400 0.73 28.09 -1.76
CA LEU A 400 0.25 26.73 -2.00
C LEU A 400 0.68 26.14 -3.35
N GLY A 401 1.23 26.94 -4.27
CA GLY A 401 1.82 26.48 -5.52
C GLY A 401 2.92 25.43 -5.30
N THR A 402 3.56 25.44 -4.13
CA THR A 402 4.52 24.42 -3.71
C THR A 402 3.95 22.99 -3.65
N LEU A 403 2.64 22.86 -3.45
CA LEU A 403 1.95 21.56 -3.45
C LEU A 403 1.68 21.02 -4.86
N VAL A 404 1.88 21.82 -5.91
CA VAL A 404 1.66 21.39 -7.30
C VAL A 404 2.60 20.24 -7.67
N GLY A 405 3.82 20.20 -7.12
CA GLY A 405 4.74 19.09 -7.34
C GLY A 405 4.15 17.74 -6.91
N GLY A 406 3.48 17.69 -5.75
CA GLY A 406 2.76 16.49 -5.31
C GLY A 406 1.64 16.07 -6.26
N ARG A 407 0.95 17.03 -6.88
CA ARG A 407 -0.10 16.76 -7.88
C ARG A 407 0.42 16.18 -9.19
N ILE A 408 1.73 16.25 -9.43
CA ILE A 408 2.40 15.60 -10.58
C ILE A 408 2.99 14.25 -10.14
N GLY A 409 3.68 14.21 -9.00
CA GLY A 409 4.36 13.00 -8.52
C GLY A 409 3.41 11.88 -8.10
N ILE A 410 2.29 12.19 -7.45
CA ILE A 410 1.34 11.17 -6.97
C ILE A 410 0.64 10.43 -8.12
N PRO A 411 0.09 11.09 -9.15
CA PRO A 411 -0.47 10.37 -10.31
C PRO A 411 0.56 9.49 -11.03
N ARG A 412 1.82 9.92 -11.14
CA ARG A 412 2.89 9.08 -11.69
C ARG A 412 3.15 7.83 -10.83
N SER A 413 3.19 8.01 -9.52
CA SER A 413 3.33 6.89 -8.58
C SER A 413 2.15 5.91 -8.69
N ALA A 414 0.93 6.42 -8.82
CA ALA A 414 -0.27 5.61 -9.05
C ALA A 414 -0.22 4.84 -10.37
N LEU A 415 0.31 5.45 -11.44
CA LEU A 415 0.53 4.77 -12.73
C LEU A 415 1.50 3.59 -12.58
N ALA A 416 2.61 3.75 -11.87
CA ALA A 416 3.56 2.67 -11.61
C ALA A 416 2.95 1.54 -10.75
N ALA A 417 2.17 1.89 -9.73
CA ALA A 417 1.43 0.90 -8.93
C ALA A 417 0.41 0.13 -9.80
N ALA A 418 -0.33 0.82 -10.68
CA ALA A 418 -1.26 0.19 -11.60
C ALA A 418 -0.55 -0.75 -12.61
N LYS A 419 0.58 -0.33 -13.18
CA LYS A 419 1.43 -1.17 -14.04
C LYS A 419 1.86 -2.46 -13.33
N SER A 420 2.26 -2.35 -12.06
CA SER A 420 2.67 -3.50 -11.23
C SER A 420 1.51 -4.47 -10.99
N GLY A 421 0.37 -3.95 -10.53
CA GLY A 421 -0.83 -4.76 -10.29
C GLY A 421 -1.35 -5.44 -11.56
N LEU A 422 -1.41 -4.71 -12.68
CA LEU A 422 -1.84 -5.24 -13.96
C LEU A 422 -0.88 -6.33 -14.48
N THR A 423 0.43 -6.14 -14.32
CA THR A 423 1.42 -7.15 -14.71
C THR A 423 1.23 -8.45 -13.95
N ILE A 424 0.99 -8.38 -12.64
CA ILE A 424 0.70 -9.56 -11.81
C ILE A 424 -0.60 -10.23 -12.26
N ALA A 425 -1.67 -9.45 -12.41
CA ALA A 425 -2.98 -9.96 -12.79
C ALA A 425 -2.96 -10.65 -14.17
N ILE A 426 -2.33 -10.05 -15.18
CA ILE A 426 -2.23 -10.61 -16.52
C ILE A 426 -1.42 -11.91 -16.50
N LYS A 427 -0.23 -11.90 -15.87
CA LYS A 427 0.62 -13.11 -15.79
C LYS A 427 -0.06 -14.26 -15.08
N TYR A 428 -0.77 -13.97 -13.97
CA TYR A 428 -1.52 -14.99 -13.25
C TYR A 428 -2.69 -15.53 -14.08
N SER A 429 -3.43 -14.64 -14.76
CA SER A 429 -4.59 -15.01 -15.59
C SER A 429 -4.20 -15.86 -16.81
N ASP A 430 -3.01 -15.66 -17.36
CA ASP A 430 -2.47 -16.47 -18.48
C ASP A 430 -2.15 -17.91 -18.05
N GLN A 431 -1.86 -18.13 -16.76
CA GLN A 431 -1.47 -19.44 -16.21
C GLN A 431 -2.63 -20.17 -15.52
N ARG A 432 -3.60 -19.44 -14.96
CA ARG A 432 -4.72 -20.01 -14.18
C ARG A 432 -5.77 -20.61 -15.13
N LYS A 433 -6.05 -21.90 -14.98
CA LYS A 433 -7.08 -22.65 -15.74
C LYS A 433 -8.21 -23.11 -14.83
#